data_AF-A0A8C2TEQ9-F1
#
_entry.id   AF-A0A8C2TEQ9-F1
#
_cell.length_a   1.000
_cell.length_b   1.000
_cell.length_c   1.000
_cell.angle_alpha   90.00
_cell.angle_beta   90.00
_cell.angle_gamma   90.00
#
_symmetry.space_group_name_H-M   'P 1'
#
loop_
_entity.id
_entity.type
_entity.pdbx_description
1 polymer ?
#
loop_
_entity_poly.entity_id
_entity_poly.type
_entity_poly.pdbx_seq_one_letter_code
_entity_poly.pdbx_strand_id
1 'polypeptide(L)'
;MLLKPHSRIQVIEGAKNNLPDPEALRGASAIRELAEGLTADDLLLVLISGGGSALLPAPIPPILLEEKEKLTKMLASRGAAIQELNTVRKTLSLLKGGGLARLAYPAQVVSLILSDVIGDPLDIIASGPTAASSHSVQDCLHILAKYNLLHSLPSSVEAVLSISPTKPTAAEDYSHVCNVIIGSNTLALAEAKRQAEGLGYATLILSAAVCGDVGRYQPELVPTA
;
A
#
# COMPACT_ATOMS: atom_id res chain seq x y z
N MET A 1 18.40 14.37 12.98
CA MET A 1 16.92 14.30 13.03
C MET A 1 16.38 15.72 12.98
N LEU A 2 15.54 16.06 11.99
CA LEU A 2 15.10 17.45 11.70
C LEU A 2 14.03 18.01 12.67
N LEU A 3 13.68 17.28 13.73
CA LEU A 3 12.60 17.66 14.63
C LEU A 3 13.12 18.47 15.82
N LYS A 4 12.35 19.48 16.20
CA LYS A 4 12.61 20.30 17.39
C LYS A 4 12.39 19.48 18.67
N PRO A 5 13.04 19.85 19.80
CA PRO A 5 12.91 19.13 21.08
C PRO A 5 11.48 18.95 21.63
N HIS A 6 10.51 19.73 21.15
CA HIS A 6 9.09 19.68 21.54
C HIS A 6 8.16 19.41 20.34
N SER A 7 8.65 18.66 19.36
CA SER A 7 7.83 18.25 18.22
C SER A 7 6.63 17.43 18.69
N ARG A 8 5.43 17.75 18.17
CA ARG A 8 4.23 16.90 18.32
C ARG A 8 4.28 15.65 17.43
N ILE A 9 5.29 15.55 16.56
CA ILE A 9 5.53 14.42 15.67
C ILE A 9 6.49 13.46 16.35
N GLN A 10 6.03 12.22 16.56
CA GLN A 10 6.87 11.09 16.92
C GLN A 10 7.44 10.45 15.65
N VAL A 11 8.69 9.99 15.72
CA VAL A 11 9.34 9.29 14.62
C VAL A 11 9.73 7.91 15.08
N ILE A 12 9.40 6.93 14.25
CA ILE A 12 9.71 5.52 14.45
C ILE A 12 10.36 5.04 13.16
N GLU A 13 11.57 4.50 13.26
CA GLU A 13 12.33 3.98 12.13
C GLU A 13 12.25 2.46 12.14
N GLY A 14 11.87 1.86 11.01
CA GLY A 14 11.75 0.43 10.86
C GLY A 14 11.81 0.00 9.41
N ALA A 15 11.38 -1.22 9.17
CA ALA A 15 11.39 -1.90 7.88
C ALA A 15 12.78 -2.03 7.24
N LYS A 16 13.77 -2.51 8.01
CA LYS A 16 15.13 -2.75 7.50
C LYS A 16 15.11 -3.62 6.24
N ASN A 17 15.89 -3.23 5.22
CA ASN A 17 15.94 -3.90 3.91
C ASN A 17 14.57 -4.00 3.19
N ASN A 18 13.66 -3.07 3.46
CA ASN A 18 12.30 -3.07 2.88
C ASN A 18 11.49 -4.33 3.25
N LEU A 19 11.74 -4.89 4.43
CA LEU A 19 10.99 -6.00 5.01
C LEU A 19 10.34 -5.55 6.32
N PRO A 20 9.12 -5.99 6.66
CA PRO A 20 8.53 -5.74 7.96
C PRO A 20 9.47 -6.13 9.11
N ASP A 21 9.44 -5.38 10.20
CA ASP A 21 10.20 -5.69 11.41
C ASP A 21 9.43 -5.23 12.66
N PRO A 22 9.90 -5.59 13.88
CA PRO A 22 9.22 -5.20 15.12
C PRO A 22 9.10 -3.69 15.31
N GLU A 23 10.03 -2.90 14.77
CA GLU A 23 9.97 -1.43 14.84
C GLU A 23 8.83 -0.89 13.97
N ALA A 24 8.71 -1.40 12.73
CA ALA A 24 7.61 -1.07 11.83
C ALA A 24 6.25 -1.51 12.41
N LEU A 25 6.19 -2.67 13.08
CA LEU A 25 4.98 -3.12 13.78
C LEU A 25 4.61 -2.17 14.92
N ARG A 26 5.59 -1.65 15.68
CA ARG A 26 5.35 -0.63 16.70
C ARG A 26 4.80 0.65 16.08
N GLY A 27 5.39 1.09 14.95
CA GLY A 27 4.91 2.25 14.20
C GLY A 27 3.47 2.07 13.71
N ALA A 28 3.16 0.91 13.13
CA ALA A 28 1.81 0.58 12.70
C ALA A 28 0.81 0.51 13.88
N SER A 29 1.24 -0.01 15.03
CA SER A 29 0.40 -0.06 16.24
C SER A 29 0.08 1.35 16.76
N ALA A 30 1.08 2.24 16.81
CA ALA A 30 0.87 3.63 17.20
C ALA A 30 -0.05 4.39 16.23
N ILE A 31 0.09 4.14 14.91
CA ILE A 31 -0.82 4.71 13.90
C ILE A 31 -2.24 4.19 14.08
N ARG A 32 -2.41 2.90 14.38
CA ARG A 32 -3.72 2.28 14.65
C ARG A 32 -4.38 2.94 15.86
N GLU A 33 -3.65 3.00 16.99
CA GLU A 33 -4.15 3.60 18.23
C GLU A 33 -4.53 5.07 18.05
N LEU A 34 -3.75 5.83 17.27
CA LEU A 34 -4.07 7.20 16.93
C LEU A 34 -5.37 7.29 16.12
N ALA A 35 -5.54 6.45 15.09
CA ALA A 35 -6.72 6.47 14.24
C ALA A 35 -8.00 6.05 14.98
N GLU A 36 -7.92 5.02 15.84
CA GLU A 36 -9.05 4.53 16.65
C GLU A 36 -9.56 5.58 17.66
N GLY A 37 -8.71 6.52 18.06
CA GLY A 37 -9.06 7.58 19.01
C GLY A 37 -9.70 8.84 18.38
N LEU A 38 -9.82 8.89 17.05
CA LEU A 38 -10.32 10.08 16.36
C LEU A 38 -11.85 10.18 16.38
N THR A 39 -12.34 11.41 16.34
CA THR A 39 -13.75 11.76 16.34
C THR A 39 -14.15 12.49 15.05
N ALA A 40 -15.45 12.77 14.87
CA ALA A 40 -15.95 13.46 13.68
C ALA A 40 -15.42 14.90 13.53
N ASP A 41 -14.92 15.50 14.62
CA ASP A 41 -14.34 16.84 14.65
C ASP A 41 -12.85 16.85 14.30
N ASP A 42 -12.24 15.66 14.12
CA ASP A 42 -10.83 15.51 13.82
C ASP A 42 -10.56 15.32 12.31
N LEU A 43 -9.32 15.64 11.94
CA LEU A 43 -8.76 15.37 10.61
C LEU A 43 -7.54 14.47 10.73
N LEU A 44 -7.59 13.31 10.08
CA LEU A 44 -6.43 12.46 9.87
C LEU A 44 -5.72 12.86 8.57
N LEU A 45 -4.56 13.52 8.70
CA LEU A 45 -3.65 13.79 7.58
C LEU A 45 -2.68 12.62 7.41
N VAL A 46 -2.78 11.90 6.28
CA VAL A 46 -1.94 10.75 5.96
C VAL A 46 -0.94 11.12 4.87
N LEU A 47 0.35 11.04 5.17
CA LEU A 47 1.41 11.33 4.20
C LEU A 47 2.02 10.00 3.74
N ILE A 48 1.86 9.67 2.46
CA ILE A 48 2.25 8.37 1.90
C ILE A 48 3.36 8.56 0.86
N SER A 49 4.40 7.76 0.96
CA SER A 49 5.47 7.63 -0.03
C SER A 49 5.82 6.15 -0.25
N GLY A 50 6.81 5.89 -1.12
CA GLY A 50 7.36 4.55 -1.35
C GLY A 50 7.82 3.85 -0.05
N GLY A 51 7.74 2.52 -0.04
CA GLY A 51 8.10 1.68 1.12
C GLY A 51 6.99 1.43 2.15
N GLY A 52 5.84 2.09 2.03
CA GLY A 52 4.74 1.99 3.02
C GLY A 52 4.24 0.56 3.29
N SER A 53 4.33 -0.35 2.30
CA SER A 53 3.92 -1.75 2.48
C SER A 53 4.70 -2.48 3.57
N ALA A 54 6.00 -2.20 3.70
CA ALA A 54 6.89 -2.79 4.70
C ALA A 54 6.87 -2.00 6.02
N LEU A 55 6.70 -0.68 5.96
CA LEU A 55 6.64 0.23 7.11
C LEU A 55 5.32 0.18 7.89
N LEU A 56 4.23 -0.31 7.27
CA LEU A 56 2.90 -0.39 7.90
C LEU A 56 2.40 -1.85 8.08
N PRO A 57 3.16 -2.75 8.74
CA PRO A 57 2.69 -4.11 9.00
C PRO A 57 1.70 -4.09 10.18
N ALA A 58 0.45 -4.48 9.91
CA ALA A 58 -0.57 -4.58 10.94
C ALA A 58 -1.36 -5.88 10.75
N PRO A 59 -0.85 -7.04 11.22
CA PRO A 59 -1.58 -8.30 11.12
C PRO A 59 -2.88 -8.24 11.95
N ILE A 60 -3.89 -8.98 11.52
CA ILE A 60 -5.17 -9.09 12.25
C ILE A 60 -4.98 -10.07 13.42
N PRO A 61 -5.20 -9.69 14.69
CA PRO A 61 -5.13 -10.63 15.80
C PRO A 61 -6.07 -11.83 15.59
N PRO A 62 -5.65 -13.06 15.92
CA PRO A 62 -4.42 -13.43 16.65
C PRO A 62 -3.18 -13.68 15.77
N ILE A 63 -3.18 -13.29 14.49
CA ILE A 63 -2.04 -13.51 13.58
C ILE A 63 -0.82 -12.71 14.05
N LEU A 64 0.32 -13.37 14.17
CA LEU A 64 1.60 -12.74 14.48
C LEU A 64 2.29 -12.22 13.22
N LEU A 65 3.22 -11.27 13.39
CA LEU A 65 4.00 -10.72 12.28
C LEU A 65 4.79 -11.82 11.55
N GLU A 66 5.41 -12.71 12.32
CA GLU A 66 6.23 -13.80 11.83
C GLU A 66 5.41 -14.81 11.01
N GLU A 67 4.16 -15.07 11.42
CA GLU A 67 3.24 -15.94 10.69
C GLU A 67 2.86 -15.34 9.33
N LYS A 68 2.53 -14.04 9.32
CA LYS A 68 2.20 -13.30 8.09
C LYS A 68 3.40 -13.26 7.13
N GLU A 69 4.61 -13.06 7.65
CA GLU A 69 5.83 -13.13 6.85
C GLU A 69 6.09 -14.52 6.29
N LYS A 70 5.97 -15.56 7.13
CA LYS A 70 6.19 -16.94 6.72
C LYS A 70 5.24 -17.33 5.61
N LEU A 71 3.95 -16.97 5.72
CA LEU A 71 2.96 -17.22 4.67
C LEU A 71 3.32 -16.50 3.36
N THR A 72 3.73 -15.23 3.44
CA THR A 72 4.16 -14.45 2.27
C THR A 72 5.38 -15.09 1.60
N LYS A 73 6.37 -15.52 2.39
CA LYS A 73 7.58 -16.22 1.91
C LYS A 73 7.24 -17.56 1.24
N MET A 74 6.32 -18.33 1.82
CA MET A 74 5.84 -19.59 1.24
C MET A 74 5.17 -19.37 -0.12
N LEU A 75 4.26 -18.40 -0.22
CA LEU A 75 3.63 -18.04 -1.50
C LEU A 75 4.66 -17.61 -2.54
N ALA A 76 5.60 -16.73 -2.17
CA ALA A 76 6.65 -16.27 -3.06
C ALA A 76 7.53 -17.44 -3.55
N SER A 77 7.90 -18.36 -2.66
CA SER A 77 8.70 -19.56 -3.02
C SER A 77 7.99 -20.51 -3.98
N ARG A 78 6.65 -20.46 -4.05
CA ARG A 78 5.83 -21.23 -4.99
C ARG A 78 5.50 -20.47 -6.27
N GLY A 79 6.11 -19.31 -6.50
CA GLY A 79 5.92 -18.50 -7.71
C GLY A 79 4.61 -17.72 -7.73
N ALA A 80 4.07 -17.33 -6.56
CA ALA A 80 2.94 -16.42 -6.51
C ALA A 80 3.27 -15.07 -7.15
N ALA A 81 2.35 -14.58 -7.98
CA ALA A 81 2.47 -13.27 -8.58
C ALA A 81 2.41 -12.17 -7.51
N ILE A 82 3.02 -11.01 -7.78
CA ILE A 82 3.05 -9.90 -6.82
C ILE A 82 1.65 -9.42 -6.43
N GLN A 83 0.71 -9.46 -7.37
CA GLN A 83 -0.70 -9.14 -7.13
C GLN A 83 -1.33 -10.12 -6.14
N GLU A 84 -1.06 -11.42 -6.27
CA GLU A 84 -1.58 -12.44 -5.36
C GLU A 84 -0.98 -12.29 -3.95
N LEU A 85 0.32 -12.01 -3.87
CA LEU A 85 0.98 -11.66 -2.60
C LEU A 85 0.35 -10.42 -1.96
N ASN A 86 0.01 -9.40 -2.75
CA ASN A 86 -0.67 -8.19 -2.26
C ASN A 86 -2.06 -8.51 -1.74
N THR A 87 -2.85 -9.30 -2.46
CA THR A 87 -4.20 -9.71 -2.04
C THR A 87 -4.18 -10.41 -0.68
N VAL A 88 -3.29 -11.40 -0.49
CA VAL A 88 -3.16 -12.10 0.80
C VAL A 88 -2.67 -11.15 1.90
N ARG A 89 -1.64 -10.34 1.61
CA ARG A 89 -1.08 -9.38 2.60
C ARG A 89 -2.10 -8.33 3.05
N LYS A 90 -2.96 -7.85 2.14
CA LYS A 90 -4.06 -6.91 2.43
C LYS A 90 -5.14 -7.57 3.27
N THR A 91 -5.60 -8.76 2.86
CA THR A 91 -6.67 -9.51 3.55
C THR A 91 -6.32 -9.80 5.00
N LEU A 92 -5.06 -10.12 5.28
CA LEU A 92 -4.56 -10.40 6.63
C LEU A 92 -4.05 -9.13 7.35
N SER A 93 -4.56 -7.94 7.01
CA SER A 93 -4.11 -6.68 7.62
C SER A 93 -5.23 -5.81 8.15
N LEU A 94 -5.02 -5.21 9.32
CA LEU A 94 -5.92 -4.21 9.90
C LEU A 94 -5.84 -2.85 9.18
N LEU A 95 -4.66 -2.44 8.73
CA LEU A 95 -4.44 -1.07 8.20
C LEU A 95 -4.42 -0.97 6.68
N LYS A 96 -4.22 -2.07 5.96
CA LYS A 96 -4.14 -2.08 4.49
C LYS A 96 -5.53 -2.23 3.87
N GLY A 97 -5.68 -1.92 2.58
CA GLY A 97 -6.95 -2.07 1.85
C GLY A 97 -8.10 -1.29 2.48
N GLY A 98 -7.86 -0.01 2.77
CA GLY A 98 -8.82 0.92 3.38
C GLY A 98 -8.92 0.82 4.89
N GLY A 99 -8.15 -0.08 5.51
CA GLY A 99 -8.22 -0.35 6.95
C GLY A 99 -7.93 0.85 7.83
N LEU A 100 -6.93 1.67 7.48
CA LEU A 100 -6.65 2.89 8.22
C LEU A 100 -7.82 3.89 8.13
N ALA A 101 -8.38 4.06 6.93
CA ALA A 101 -9.54 4.93 6.73
C ALA A 101 -10.79 4.45 7.48
N ARG A 102 -11.00 3.12 7.57
CA ARG A 102 -12.09 2.53 8.35
C ARG A 102 -11.93 2.80 9.85
N LEU A 103 -10.73 2.63 10.39
CA LEU A 103 -10.47 2.87 11.81
C LEU A 103 -10.58 4.34 12.19
N ALA A 104 -10.26 5.24 11.26
CA ALA A 104 -10.37 6.68 11.47
C ALA A 104 -11.82 7.18 11.42
N TYR A 105 -12.78 6.42 10.89
CA TYR A 105 -14.18 6.85 10.84
C TYR A 105 -14.71 7.06 12.27
N PRO A 106 -15.37 8.20 12.57
CA PRO A 106 -15.98 9.15 11.64
C PRO A 106 -15.14 10.37 11.24
N ALA A 107 -13.86 10.45 11.62
CA ALA A 107 -12.98 11.57 11.27
C ALA A 107 -12.79 11.71 9.76
N GLN A 108 -12.54 12.94 9.28
CA GLN A 108 -12.15 13.14 7.89
C GLN A 108 -10.73 12.62 7.65
N VAL A 109 -10.48 12.03 6.49
CA VAL A 109 -9.15 11.51 6.11
C VAL A 109 -8.69 12.21 4.84
N VAL A 110 -7.52 12.86 4.91
CA VAL A 110 -6.87 13.46 3.73
C VAL A 110 -5.52 12.80 3.55
N SER A 111 -5.33 12.14 2.41
CA SER A 111 -4.07 11.51 2.05
C SER A 111 -3.33 12.29 0.98
N LEU A 112 -2.08 12.63 1.25
CA LEU A 112 -1.16 13.23 0.28
C LEU A 112 -0.12 12.18 -0.12
N ILE A 113 -0.08 11.85 -1.41
CA ILE A 113 0.58 10.65 -1.90
C ILE A 113 1.68 11.02 -2.90
N LEU A 114 2.89 10.50 -2.64
CA LEU A 114 3.98 10.41 -3.61
C LEU A 114 4.00 8.99 -4.18
N SER A 115 3.58 8.85 -5.43
CA SER A 115 3.45 7.56 -6.12
C SER A 115 4.78 7.16 -6.78
N ASP A 116 5.25 5.97 -6.43
CA ASP A 116 6.34 5.23 -7.10
C ASP A 116 5.82 4.07 -7.96
N VAL A 117 4.49 4.01 -8.21
CA VAL A 117 3.84 2.93 -8.95
C VAL A 117 3.35 3.45 -10.30
N ILE A 118 3.66 2.71 -11.37
CA ILE A 118 3.19 3.03 -12.73
C ILE A 118 1.66 3.08 -12.77
N GLY A 119 1.12 4.15 -13.34
CA GLY A 119 -0.32 4.36 -13.49
C GLY A 119 -1.01 4.89 -12.23
N ASP A 120 -0.27 5.12 -11.14
CA ASP A 120 -0.76 5.76 -9.93
C ASP A 120 -1.99 5.08 -9.23
N PRO A 121 -2.11 3.72 -9.20
CA PRO A 121 -3.24 3.04 -8.56
C PRO A 121 -3.22 3.14 -7.04
N LEU A 122 -4.18 3.88 -6.46
CA LEU A 122 -4.29 4.18 -5.03
C LEU A 122 -4.37 2.94 -4.14
N ASP A 123 -5.03 1.89 -4.58
CA ASP A 123 -5.20 0.65 -3.82
C ASP A 123 -3.89 -0.16 -3.75
N ILE A 124 -2.95 0.07 -4.67
CA ILE A 124 -1.65 -0.62 -4.71
C ILE A 124 -0.58 0.19 -3.97
N ILE A 125 -0.58 1.52 -4.10
CA ILE A 125 0.40 2.39 -3.44
C ILE A 125 0.34 2.17 -1.91
N ALA A 126 1.46 1.78 -1.32
CA ALA A 126 1.56 1.39 0.10
C ALA A 126 0.52 0.32 0.55
N SER A 127 -0.02 -0.48 -0.38
CA SER A 127 -1.15 -1.39 -0.16
C SER A 127 -2.48 -0.72 0.19
N GLY A 128 -2.66 0.55 -0.20
CA GLY A 128 -3.91 1.29 -0.15
C GLY A 128 -4.51 1.44 1.24
N PRO A 129 -3.81 1.97 2.27
CA PRO A 129 -4.36 2.07 3.62
C PRO A 129 -5.60 2.96 3.72
N THR A 130 -5.74 3.93 2.82
CA THR A 130 -6.86 4.88 2.73
C THR A 130 -7.66 4.74 1.44
N ALA A 131 -7.49 3.63 0.71
CA ALA A 131 -8.20 3.37 -0.54
C ALA A 131 -9.04 2.09 -0.39
N ALA A 132 -10.25 2.11 -0.94
CA ALA A 132 -11.11 0.93 -0.97
C ALA A 132 -10.39 -0.24 -1.65
N SER A 133 -10.49 -1.43 -1.06
CA SER A 133 -9.96 -2.67 -1.66
C SER A 133 -11.06 -3.36 -2.44
N SER A 134 -10.77 -3.77 -3.67
CA SER A 134 -11.67 -4.58 -4.51
C SER A 134 -11.58 -6.08 -4.20
N HIS A 135 -10.64 -6.49 -3.35
CA HIS A 135 -10.39 -7.89 -3.04
C HIS A 135 -11.15 -8.36 -1.80
N SER A 136 -11.65 -9.58 -1.89
CA SER A 136 -12.40 -10.28 -0.85
C SER A 136 -11.55 -11.35 -0.15
N VAL A 137 -12.03 -11.81 1.00
CA VAL A 137 -11.46 -13.00 1.69
C VAL A 137 -11.51 -14.24 0.79
N GLN A 138 -12.49 -14.32 -0.11
CA GLN A 138 -12.62 -15.42 -1.06
C GLN A 138 -11.45 -15.45 -2.06
N ASP A 139 -10.95 -14.29 -2.49
CA ASP A 139 -9.78 -14.19 -3.36
C ASP A 139 -8.54 -14.72 -2.64
N CYS A 140 -8.38 -14.36 -1.36
CA CYS A 140 -7.31 -14.89 -0.53
C CYS A 140 -7.39 -16.42 -0.41
N LEU A 141 -8.57 -16.98 -0.12
CA LEU A 141 -8.77 -18.43 -0.04
C LEU A 141 -8.48 -19.12 -1.38
N HIS A 142 -8.89 -18.53 -2.49
CA HIS A 142 -8.59 -19.06 -3.83
C HIS A 142 -7.09 -19.10 -4.12
N ILE A 143 -6.36 -18.04 -3.77
CA ILE A 143 -4.90 -17.99 -3.91
C ILE A 143 -4.25 -19.06 -3.03
N LEU A 144 -4.65 -19.19 -1.77
CA LEU A 144 -4.11 -20.20 -0.85
C LEU A 144 -4.39 -21.63 -1.34
N ALA A 145 -5.55 -21.87 -1.96
CA ALA A 145 -5.90 -23.13 -2.61
C ALA A 145 -5.03 -23.40 -3.84
N LYS A 146 -4.89 -22.42 -4.73
CA LYS A 146 -4.05 -22.49 -5.95
C LYS A 146 -2.63 -22.94 -5.63
N TYR A 147 -2.09 -22.48 -4.50
CA TYR A 147 -0.74 -22.82 -4.06
C TYR A 147 -0.69 -24.00 -3.08
N ASN A 148 -1.76 -24.77 -2.86
CA ASN A 148 -1.81 -25.91 -1.94
C ASN A 148 -1.32 -25.58 -0.52
N LEU A 149 -1.76 -24.44 0.03
CA LEU A 149 -1.35 -23.97 1.36
C LEU A 149 -2.46 -24.07 2.41
N LEU A 150 -3.71 -24.34 2.03
CA LEU A 150 -4.86 -24.39 2.95
C LEU A 150 -4.65 -25.36 4.12
N HIS A 151 -4.00 -26.50 3.90
CA HIS A 151 -3.73 -27.50 4.96
C HIS A 151 -2.48 -27.21 5.79
N SER A 152 -1.75 -26.13 5.48
CA SER A 152 -0.50 -25.74 6.15
C SER A 152 -0.58 -24.35 6.78
N LEU A 153 -1.80 -23.83 6.93
CA LEU A 153 -2.03 -22.53 7.53
C LEU A 153 -1.83 -22.62 9.06
N PRO A 154 -1.26 -21.58 9.68
CA PRO A 154 -1.35 -21.43 11.12
C PRO A 154 -2.82 -21.29 11.56
N SER A 155 -3.16 -21.83 12.73
CA SER A 155 -4.52 -21.76 13.27
C SER A 155 -5.01 -20.32 13.46
N SER A 156 -4.11 -19.36 13.70
CA SER A 156 -4.42 -17.93 13.75
C SER A 156 -4.96 -17.38 12.44
N VAL A 157 -4.37 -17.80 11.31
CA VAL A 157 -4.77 -17.39 9.96
C VAL A 157 -6.10 -18.04 9.60
N GLU A 158 -6.27 -19.33 9.91
CA GLU A 158 -7.54 -20.04 9.69
C GLU A 158 -8.70 -19.38 10.45
N ALA A 159 -8.47 -18.99 11.71
CA ALA A 159 -9.47 -18.30 12.52
C ALA A 159 -9.91 -16.97 11.87
N VAL A 160 -8.96 -16.13 11.44
CA VAL A 160 -9.26 -14.85 10.79
C VAL A 160 -10.02 -15.02 9.48
N LEU A 161 -9.62 -16.00 8.66
CA LEU A 161 -10.28 -16.28 7.39
C LEU A 161 -11.68 -16.87 7.56
N SER A 162 -11.95 -17.56 8.67
CA SER A 162 -13.26 -18.17 8.97
C SER A 162 -14.29 -17.18 9.51
N ILE A 163 -13.85 -16.13 10.22
CA ILE A 163 -14.72 -15.12 10.84
C ILE A 163 -15.12 -14.04 9.82
N SER A 164 -14.31 -13.82 8.80
CA SER A 164 -14.54 -12.76 7.82
C SER A 164 -15.78 -13.09 6.96
N PRO A 165 -16.75 -12.16 6.83
CA PRO A 165 -17.97 -12.43 6.08
C PRO A 165 -17.65 -12.77 4.62
N THR A 166 -18.21 -13.88 4.13
CA THR A 166 -18.06 -14.39 2.76
C THR A 166 -18.82 -13.59 1.71
N LYS A 167 -19.69 -12.66 2.13
CA LYS A 167 -20.42 -11.74 1.25
C LYS A 167 -19.73 -10.38 1.23
N PRO A 168 -19.71 -9.67 0.08
CA PRO A 168 -19.36 -8.27 0.08
C PRO A 168 -20.29 -7.58 1.09
N THR A 169 -19.70 -7.06 2.17
CA THR A 169 -20.35 -6.03 2.96
C THR A 169 -20.80 -4.94 1.99
N ALA A 170 -21.98 -4.34 2.23
CA ALA A 170 -22.47 -3.23 1.42
C ALA A 170 -21.30 -2.27 1.10
N ALA A 171 -21.23 -1.77 -0.14
CA ALA A 171 -20.10 -0.96 -0.61
C ALA A 171 -19.68 0.02 0.49
N GLU A 172 -18.49 -0.21 1.05
CA GLU A 172 -18.01 0.54 2.20
C GLU A 172 -18.02 2.03 1.85
N ASP A 173 -18.58 2.85 2.73
CA ASP A 173 -18.63 4.30 2.52
C ASP A 173 -17.26 4.91 2.82
N TYR A 174 -16.60 5.42 1.77
CA TYR A 174 -15.34 6.16 1.84
C TYR A 174 -15.54 7.66 1.58
N SER A 175 -16.76 8.19 1.75
CA SER A 175 -17.06 9.61 1.50
C SER A 175 -16.30 10.58 2.41
N HIS A 176 -15.83 10.12 3.57
CA HIS A 176 -14.95 10.88 4.48
C HIS A 176 -13.49 10.91 4.05
N VAL A 177 -13.13 10.28 2.92
CA VAL A 177 -11.74 10.11 2.48
C VAL A 177 -11.44 10.86 1.20
N CYS A 178 -10.42 11.72 1.23
CA CYS A 178 -9.87 12.39 0.08
C CYS A 178 -8.42 11.94 -0.16
N ASN A 179 -8.17 11.24 -1.26
CA ASN A 179 -6.82 10.84 -1.67
C ASN A 179 -6.32 11.76 -2.79
N VAL A 180 -5.17 12.42 -2.60
CA VAL A 180 -4.58 13.33 -3.57
C VAL A 180 -3.14 12.90 -3.88
N ILE A 181 -2.86 12.67 -5.16
CA ILE A 181 -1.52 12.39 -5.65
C ILE A 181 -0.83 13.73 -5.87
N ILE A 182 0.18 14.02 -5.06
CA ILE A 182 0.92 15.29 -5.08
C ILE A 182 2.28 15.14 -5.77
N GLY A 183 2.69 13.91 -6.09
CA GLY A 183 3.88 13.64 -6.89
C GLY A 183 3.80 12.26 -7.53
N SER A 184 4.12 12.19 -8.81
CA SER A 184 4.26 10.94 -9.58
C SER A 184 5.07 11.19 -10.84
N ASN A 185 5.42 10.11 -11.55
CA ASN A 185 6.10 10.21 -12.84
C ASN A 185 5.27 11.00 -13.87
N THR A 186 3.94 10.83 -13.86
CA THR A 186 3.03 11.56 -14.74
C THR A 186 3.09 13.08 -14.50
N LEU A 187 3.09 13.49 -13.22
CA LEU A 187 3.22 14.91 -12.85
C LEU A 187 4.59 15.48 -13.22
N ALA A 188 5.66 14.70 -12.99
CA ALA A 188 7.01 15.11 -13.35
C ALA A 188 7.18 15.28 -14.88
N LEU A 189 6.66 14.34 -15.68
CA LEU A 189 6.69 14.43 -17.15
C LEU A 189 5.88 15.60 -17.68
N ALA A 190 4.70 15.86 -17.12
CA ALA A 190 3.88 17.00 -17.49
C ALA A 190 4.60 18.33 -17.24
N GLU A 191 5.25 18.47 -16.09
CA GLU A 191 6.02 19.69 -15.76
C GLU A 191 7.27 19.81 -16.62
N ALA A 192 8.00 18.71 -16.87
CA ALA A 192 9.16 18.71 -17.77
C ALA A 192 8.78 19.14 -19.19
N LYS A 193 7.65 18.62 -19.71
CA LYS A 193 7.09 19.04 -21.00
C LYS A 193 6.82 20.55 -21.03
N ARG A 194 6.10 21.06 -20.03
CA ARG A 194 5.74 22.47 -19.91
C ARG A 194 6.97 23.39 -19.89
N GLN A 195 8.02 23.00 -19.17
CA GLN A 195 9.28 23.75 -19.12
C GLN A 195 10.02 23.74 -20.46
N ALA A 196 10.10 22.59 -21.14
CA ALA A 196 10.74 22.50 -22.44
C ALA A 196 9.97 23.29 -23.53
N GLU A 197 8.64 23.28 -23.51
CA GLU A 197 7.82 24.16 -24.37
C GLU A 197 8.07 25.64 -24.08
N GLY A 198 8.20 26.01 -22.79
CA GLY A 198 8.54 27.38 -22.38
C GLY A 198 9.92 27.85 -22.85
N LEU A 199 10.84 26.92 -23.11
CA LEU A 199 12.16 27.19 -23.70
C LEU A 199 12.14 27.17 -25.24
N GLY A 200 10.99 26.92 -25.88
CA GLY A 200 10.82 26.91 -27.33
C GLY A 200 11.08 25.55 -28.00
N TYR A 201 11.21 24.47 -27.24
CA TYR A 201 11.31 23.12 -27.81
C TYR A 201 9.95 22.58 -28.23
N ALA A 202 9.92 21.84 -29.35
CA ALA A 202 8.80 20.97 -29.68
C ALA A 202 8.90 19.68 -28.84
N THR A 203 7.86 19.38 -28.07
CA THR A 203 7.91 18.31 -27.06
C THR A 203 6.81 17.27 -27.29
N LEU A 204 7.12 16.01 -26.97
CA LEU A 204 6.18 14.90 -26.98
C LEU A 204 6.50 13.98 -25.81
N ILE A 205 5.49 13.68 -24.97
CA ILE A 205 5.61 12.62 -23.95
C ILE A 205 5.33 11.30 -24.64
N LEU A 206 6.37 10.47 -24.81
CA LEU A 206 6.24 9.17 -25.47
C LEU A 206 5.46 8.17 -24.61
N SER A 207 5.75 8.11 -23.31
CA SER A 207 5.03 7.26 -22.35
C SER A 207 5.34 7.67 -20.92
N ALA A 208 4.37 7.51 -20.03
CA ALA A 208 4.55 7.61 -18.58
C ALA A 208 4.63 6.22 -17.89
N ALA A 209 4.56 5.15 -18.69
CA ALA A 209 4.39 3.77 -18.23
C ALA A 209 5.38 2.79 -18.87
N VAL A 210 6.61 3.25 -19.15
CA VAL A 210 7.65 2.38 -19.71
C VAL A 210 7.99 1.27 -18.71
N CYS A 211 7.82 0.02 -19.11
CA CYS A 211 8.10 -1.16 -18.29
C CYS A 211 8.70 -2.31 -19.12
N GLY A 212 9.71 -2.99 -18.59
CA GLY A 212 10.32 -4.17 -19.22
C GLY A 212 11.84 -4.15 -19.10
N ASP A 213 12.51 -4.96 -19.91
CA ASP A 213 13.97 -5.06 -19.90
C ASP A 213 14.61 -3.79 -20.47
N VAL A 214 15.55 -3.19 -19.73
CA VAL A 214 16.26 -1.97 -20.11
C VAL A 214 16.93 -2.12 -21.48
N GLY A 215 17.49 -3.29 -21.79
CA GLY A 215 18.19 -3.55 -23.06
C GLY A 215 17.26 -3.54 -24.28
N ARG A 216 15.95 -3.76 -24.11
CA ARG A 216 14.98 -3.70 -25.20
C ARG A 216 14.56 -2.28 -25.58
N TYR A 217 14.59 -1.35 -24.64
CA TYR A 217 14.15 0.03 -24.87
C TYR A 217 15.26 0.99 -25.33
N GLN A 218 16.52 0.56 -25.22
CA GLN A 218 17.67 1.37 -25.62
C GLN A 218 17.66 1.75 -27.12
N PRO A 219 17.34 0.85 -28.08
CA PRO A 219 17.29 1.20 -29.50
C PRO A 219 16.08 2.09 -29.88
N GLU A 220 14.98 2.01 -29.11
CA GLU A 220 13.75 2.78 -29.36
C GLU A 220 13.87 4.24 -28.87
N LEU A 221 14.64 4.48 -27.81
CA LEU A 221 14.82 5.81 -27.22
C LEU A 221 16.07 6.53 -27.75
N VAL A 222 17.09 5.79 -28.17
CA VAL A 222 18.28 6.33 -28.83
C VAL A 222 18.47 5.54 -30.12
N PRO A 223 17.88 5.98 -31.25
CA PRO A 223 18.22 5.40 -32.53
C PRO A 223 19.73 5.61 -32.75
N THR A 224 20.50 4.53 -32.73
CA THR A 224 21.89 4.57 -33.19
C THR A 224 21.88 4.95 -34.66
N ALA A 225 22.43 6.12 -34.98
CA ALA A 225 22.65 6.61 -36.34
C ALA A 225 23.62 5.70 -37.12
#